data_AF-A0A7C5NF54-F1
#
_entry.id   AF-A0A7C5NF54-F1
#
_cell.length_a   1.000
_cell.length_b   1.000
_cell.length_c   1.000
_cell.angle_alpha   90.00
_cell.angle_beta   90.00
_cell.angle_gamma   90.00
#
_symmetry.space_group_name_H-M   'P 1'
#
loop_
_entity.id
_entity.type
_entity.pdbx_description
1 polymer ?
#
loop_
_entity_poly.entity_id
_entity_poly.type
_entity_poly.pdbx_seq_one_letter_code
_entity_poly.pdbx_strand_id
1 'polypeptide(L)'
;MSNNWNIGEKNKKGLKKELEKAVLVGAIFKNQTEEQITEYLDELEFLALTAGAVTLKRFTQKLKHPDSRTFVGKGKLEEIQQYIDDHEEISLVIFDDDLSGKQTNIIEEFLKVKIVDRSSLILDIFASRAQTAQAKTQVDLAQMQYLLPRLRGLWTHLERQRGGIGMRGPGEQEIETDRRIVRDKIALLKKKLEKIDLQNRTRRKNRGQLIRVALVGYTNVGKSTLLNLLSKSEVFAENKLFATLDTTVRKVVFGSMPFLLSDTVGFIRKLPTHLIESFKSTLDEVKESDLLLHVIDIAHPQYEDQIKTVNRTLKELGVID
;
A
#
# COMPACT_ATOMS: atom_id res chain seq x y z
N MET A 1 -4.02 37.75 -6.35
CA MET A 1 -3.21 36.79 -7.12
C MET A 1 -2.70 35.73 -6.17
N SER A 2 -3.43 34.63 -6.02
CA SER A 2 -3.00 33.38 -5.37
C SER A 2 -4.21 32.44 -5.29
N ASN A 3 -4.56 31.83 -6.42
CA ASN A 3 -5.43 30.67 -6.46
C ASN A 3 -5.08 29.91 -7.73
N ASN A 4 -4.20 28.91 -7.60
CA ASN A 4 -4.08 27.78 -8.52
C ASN A 4 -3.08 26.77 -7.93
N TRP A 5 -3.50 26.10 -6.86
CA TRP A 5 -2.99 24.79 -6.47
C TRP A 5 -4.17 23.82 -6.45
N ASN A 6 -4.66 23.49 -7.65
CA ASN A 6 -5.61 22.41 -7.86
C ASN A 6 -4.82 21.17 -8.30
N ILE A 7 -4.24 20.47 -7.33
CA ILE A 7 -3.90 19.05 -7.50
C ILE A 7 -5.17 18.28 -7.15
N GLY A 8 -5.96 17.90 -8.15
CA GLY A 8 -7.13 17.03 -7.96
C GLY A 8 -8.36 17.32 -8.82
N GLU A 9 -8.45 18.46 -9.50
CA GLU A 9 -9.62 18.77 -10.34
C GLU A 9 -9.23 19.28 -11.72
N LYS A 10 -8.85 18.36 -12.61
CA LYS A 10 -9.09 18.55 -14.05
C LYS A 10 -9.62 17.24 -14.67
N ASN A 11 -10.81 17.38 -15.26
CA ASN A 11 -11.52 16.47 -16.17
C ASN A 11 -12.25 15.27 -15.57
N LYS A 12 -13.43 15.55 -14.98
CA LYS A 12 -14.61 14.70 -15.18
C LYS A 12 -15.09 14.84 -16.63
N LYS A 13 -14.48 14.09 -17.55
CA LYS A 13 -15.10 13.71 -18.83
C LYS A 13 -14.97 12.21 -18.93
N GLY A 14 -16.08 11.51 -19.19
CA GLY A 14 -16.12 10.07 -19.34
C GLY A 14 -15.13 9.62 -20.41
N LEU A 15 -14.00 9.11 -19.97
CA LEU A 15 -12.99 8.43 -20.76
C LEU A 15 -12.78 7.11 -20.03
N LYS A 16 -12.85 6.00 -20.76
CA LYS A 16 -12.36 4.71 -20.25
C LYS A 16 -11.00 5.01 -19.64
N LYS A 17 -10.84 4.73 -18.34
CA LYS A 17 -9.56 4.86 -17.65
C LYS A 17 -8.64 3.86 -18.36
N GLU A 18 -7.86 4.32 -19.34
CA GLU A 18 -6.93 3.46 -20.06
C GLU A 18 -5.99 2.86 -19.01
N LEU A 19 -5.86 1.54 -19.06
CA LEU A 19 -4.99 0.83 -18.12
C LEU A 19 -3.57 1.31 -18.39
N GLU A 20 -2.89 1.82 -17.35
CA GLU A 20 -1.50 2.25 -17.47
C GLU A 20 -0.66 1.02 -17.81
N LYS A 21 0.14 1.07 -18.87
CA LYS A 21 1.03 -0.05 -19.19
C LYS A 21 2.32 0.10 -18.39
N ALA A 22 2.68 -0.97 -17.69
CA ALA A 22 3.72 -0.96 -16.69
C ALA A 22 4.83 -1.95 -16.99
N VAL A 23 6.03 -1.62 -16.49
CA VAL A 23 7.17 -2.52 -16.39
C VAL A 23 7.45 -2.81 -14.93
N LEU A 24 7.66 -4.08 -14.58
CA LEU A 24 8.02 -4.47 -13.23
C LEU A 24 9.53 -4.67 -13.09
N VAL A 25 10.10 -4.21 -11.99
CA VAL A 25 11.53 -4.32 -11.69
C VAL A 25 11.73 -4.95 -10.32
N GLY A 26 12.42 -6.10 -10.28
CA GLY A 26 12.78 -6.82 -9.06
C GLY A 26 14.30 -6.95 -8.90
N ALA A 27 14.79 -6.81 -7.67
CA ALA A 27 16.18 -7.12 -7.32
C ALA A 27 16.26 -8.47 -6.60
N ILE A 28 17.24 -9.31 -7.00
CA ILE A 28 17.49 -10.61 -6.38
C ILE A 28 18.66 -10.49 -5.42
N PHE A 29 18.40 -10.65 -4.11
CA PHE A 29 19.43 -10.66 -3.07
C PHE A 29 19.96 -12.07 -2.80
N LYS A 30 21.15 -12.17 -2.20
CA LYS A 30 21.86 -13.45 -1.95
C LYS A 30 21.06 -14.52 -1.19
N ASN A 31 20.06 -14.13 -0.40
CA ASN A 31 19.29 -15.04 0.45
C ASN A 31 17.93 -15.41 -0.15
N GLN A 32 17.69 -15.08 -1.42
CA GLN A 32 16.43 -15.35 -2.12
C GLN A 32 16.65 -16.34 -3.25
N THR A 33 15.71 -17.29 -3.37
CA THR A 33 15.65 -18.22 -4.51
C THR A 33 14.99 -17.55 -5.71
N GLU A 34 15.24 -18.07 -6.91
CA GLU A 34 14.57 -17.57 -8.13
C GLU A 34 13.05 -17.80 -8.07
N GLU A 35 12.61 -18.93 -7.52
CA GLU A 35 11.20 -19.25 -7.33
C GLU A 35 10.48 -18.23 -6.45
N GLN A 36 11.10 -17.82 -5.34
CA GLN A 36 10.56 -16.76 -4.48
C GLN A 36 10.39 -15.46 -5.25
N ILE A 37 11.32 -15.10 -6.13
CA ILE A 37 11.24 -13.81 -6.83
C ILE A 37 10.22 -13.80 -7.95
N THR A 38 10.07 -14.93 -8.65
CA THR A 38 8.98 -15.09 -9.60
C THR A 38 7.65 -14.84 -8.90
N GLU A 39 7.44 -15.43 -7.72
CA GLU A 39 6.23 -15.16 -6.93
C GLU A 39 6.13 -13.70 -6.48
N TYR A 40 7.25 -13.08 -6.10
CA TYR A 40 7.30 -11.67 -5.69
C TYR A 40 6.78 -10.76 -6.79
N LEU A 41 7.21 -11.04 -8.01
CA LEU A 41 6.76 -10.36 -9.20
C LEU A 41 5.34 -10.74 -9.64
N ASP A 42 4.89 -11.98 -9.43
CA ASP A 42 3.51 -12.39 -9.71
C ASP A 42 2.52 -11.61 -8.82
N GLU A 43 2.84 -11.47 -7.54
CA GLU A 43 2.00 -10.66 -6.65
C GLU A 43 2.13 -9.16 -6.94
N LEU A 44 3.31 -8.67 -7.30
CA LEU A 44 3.48 -7.28 -7.72
C LEU A 44 2.68 -6.98 -8.99
N GLU A 45 2.63 -7.91 -9.93
CA GLU A 45 1.77 -7.84 -11.11
C GLU A 45 0.30 -7.82 -10.72
N PHE A 46 -0.11 -8.64 -9.75
CA PHE A 46 -1.48 -8.63 -9.26
C PHE A 46 -1.84 -7.35 -8.50
N LEU A 47 -0.88 -6.73 -7.79
CA LEU A 47 -1.00 -5.39 -7.22
C LEU A 47 -1.17 -4.34 -8.33
N ALA A 48 -0.32 -4.39 -9.36
CA ALA A 48 -0.39 -3.47 -10.49
C ALA A 48 -1.75 -3.57 -11.19
N LEU A 49 -2.23 -4.78 -11.45
CA LEU A 49 -3.55 -5.03 -12.02
C LEU A 49 -4.67 -4.49 -11.13
N THR A 50 -4.57 -4.68 -9.83
CA THR A 50 -5.53 -4.16 -8.85
C THR A 50 -5.56 -2.61 -8.84
N ALA A 51 -4.43 -1.96 -9.06
CA ALA A 51 -4.31 -0.51 -9.18
C ALA A 51 -4.80 0.04 -10.55
N GLY A 52 -5.02 -0.85 -11.53
CA GLY A 52 -5.44 -0.49 -12.88
C GLY A 52 -4.28 -0.33 -13.87
N ALA A 53 -3.15 -1.00 -13.62
CA ALA A 53 -2.01 -1.07 -14.52
C ALA A 53 -1.83 -2.49 -15.10
N VAL A 54 -1.40 -2.60 -16.36
CA VAL A 54 -1.13 -3.87 -17.04
C VAL A 54 0.36 -4.02 -17.25
N THR A 55 0.94 -5.08 -16.71
CA THR A 55 2.36 -5.38 -16.90
C THR A 55 2.63 -5.90 -18.32
N LEU A 56 3.58 -5.26 -19.02
CA LEU A 56 4.08 -5.74 -20.31
C LEU A 56 5.35 -6.57 -20.19
N LYS A 57 6.22 -6.20 -19.23
CA LYS A 57 7.53 -6.83 -19.06
C LYS A 57 7.95 -6.83 -17.60
N ARG A 58 8.71 -7.87 -17.25
CA ARG A 58 9.37 -8.03 -15.96
C ARG A 58 10.88 -8.02 -16.15
N PHE A 59 11.59 -7.22 -15.36
CA PHE A 59 13.04 -7.18 -15.30
C PHE A 59 13.50 -7.62 -13.92
N THR A 60 14.52 -8.47 -13.90
CA THR A 60 15.19 -8.91 -12.67
C THR A 60 16.68 -8.69 -12.76
N GLN A 61 17.31 -8.32 -11.64
CA GLN A 61 18.75 -8.25 -11.55
C GLN A 61 19.27 -8.87 -10.24
N LYS A 62 20.23 -9.79 -10.36
CA LYS A 62 20.97 -10.33 -9.23
C LYS A 62 21.98 -9.30 -8.72
N LEU A 63 21.83 -8.88 -7.47
CA LEU A 63 22.67 -7.87 -6.82
C LEU A 63 23.05 -8.33 -5.41
N LYS A 64 24.29 -8.02 -4.99
CA LYS A 64 24.70 -8.25 -3.59
C LYS A 64 23.97 -7.29 -2.64
N HIS A 65 23.88 -6.02 -3.05
CA HIS A 65 23.15 -4.94 -2.39
C HIS A 65 22.54 -4.03 -3.45
N PRO A 66 21.41 -3.34 -3.16
CA PRO A 66 20.85 -2.36 -4.08
C PRO A 66 21.85 -1.25 -4.40
N ASP A 67 21.83 -0.76 -5.64
CA ASP A 67 22.62 0.41 -6.01
C ASP A 67 22.08 1.67 -5.29
N SER A 68 22.98 2.43 -4.65
CA SER A 68 22.60 3.60 -3.86
C SER A 68 22.02 4.75 -4.70
N ARG A 69 22.27 4.78 -6.02
CA ARG A 69 21.81 5.82 -6.95
C ARG A 69 20.57 5.39 -7.70
N THR A 70 20.52 4.16 -8.21
CA THR A 70 19.47 3.74 -9.17
C THR A 70 18.73 2.47 -8.76
N PHE A 71 19.02 1.92 -7.56
CA PHE A 71 18.52 0.63 -7.05
C PHE A 71 18.98 -0.59 -7.86
N VAL A 72 18.85 -0.53 -9.19
CA VAL A 72 19.44 -1.44 -10.17
C VAL A 72 20.77 -0.91 -10.72
N GLY A 73 21.60 -1.78 -11.28
CA GLY A 73 22.86 -1.38 -11.92
C GLY A 73 22.64 -0.63 -13.24
N LYS A 74 23.61 0.21 -13.64
CA LYS A 74 23.54 1.07 -14.83
C LYS A 74 23.13 0.34 -16.11
N GLY A 75 23.74 -0.81 -16.41
CA GLY A 75 23.42 -1.57 -17.62
C GLY A 75 21.99 -2.09 -17.65
N LYS A 76 21.42 -2.45 -16.49
CA LYS A 76 20.01 -2.85 -16.41
C LYS A 76 19.07 -1.67 -16.57
N LEU A 77 19.46 -0.50 -16.07
CA LEU A 77 18.69 0.73 -16.26
C LEU A 77 18.66 1.15 -17.74
N GLU A 78 19.79 1.03 -18.45
CA GLU A 78 19.89 1.26 -19.90
C GLU A 78 19.02 0.26 -20.69
N GLU A 79 19.02 -1.02 -20.30
CA GLU A 79 18.15 -2.05 -20.89
C GLU A 79 16.65 -1.73 -20.69
N ILE A 80 16.26 -1.26 -19.50
CA ILE A 80 14.89 -0.83 -19.20
C ILE A 80 14.53 0.38 -20.06
N GLN A 81 15.44 1.37 -20.18
CA GLN A 81 15.22 2.54 -21.01
C GLN A 81 15.00 2.16 -22.48
N GLN A 82 15.86 1.30 -23.02
CA GLN A 82 15.72 0.85 -24.41
C GLN A 82 14.37 0.17 -24.65
N TYR A 83 13.91 -0.66 -23.70
CA TYR A 83 12.60 -1.30 -23.81
C TYR A 83 11.44 -0.30 -23.77
N ILE A 84 11.54 0.76 -22.96
CA ILE A 84 10.55 1.85 -22.89
C ILE A 84 10.55 2.66 -24.18
N ASP A 85 11.72 2.99 -24.71
CA ASP A 85 11.86 3.72 -25.97
C ASP A 85 11.29 2.92 -27.16
N ASP A 86 11.45 1.59 -27.15
CA ASP A 86 10.86 0.68 -28.15
C ASP A 86 9.33 0.52 -28.00
N HIS A 87 8.75 0.88 -26.85
CA HIS A 87 7.33 0.72 -26.53
C HIS A 87 6.76 1.99 -25.89
N GLU A 88 6.46 3.01 -26.71
CA GLU A 88 5.98 4.34 -26.28
C GLU A 88 4.72 4.33 -25.40
N GLU A 89 3.99 3.23 -25.43
CA GLU A 89 2.79 2.98 -24.63
C GLU A 89 3.06 2.75 -23.13
N ILE A 90 4.32 2.50 -22.73
CA ILE A 90 4.71 2.28 -21.33
C ILE A 90 4.80 3.63 -20.62
N SER A 91 3.93 3.83 -19.63
CA SER A 91 3.85 5.08 -18.87
C SER A 91 4.31 4.93 -17.41
N LEU A 92 4.54 3.70 -16.95
CA LEU A 92 4.77 3.37 -15.54
C LEU A 92 5.88 2.33 -15.37
N VAL A 93 6.78 2.56 -14.40
CA VAL A 93 7.73 1.54 -13.93
C VAL A 93 7.52 1.30 -12.45
N ILE A 94 7.31 0.04 -12.09
CA ILE A 94 7.00 -0.39 -10.72
C ILE A 94 8.16 -1.20 -10.16
N PHE A 95 8.70 -0.77 -9.03
CA PHE A 95 9.74 -1.48 -8.29
C PHE A 95 9.13 -2.30 -7.14
N ASP A 96 9.57 -3.55 -6.97
CA ASP A 96 9.08 -4.42 -5.87
C ASP A 96 9.55 -3.99 -4.47
N ASP A 97 10.60 -3.17 -4.39
CA ASP A 97 11.17 -2.67 -3.15
C ASP A 97 11.03 -1.16 -3.04
N ASP A 98 11.05 -0.68 -1.80
CA ASP A 98 10.96 0.75 -1.50
C ASP A 98 12.16 1.51 -2.06
N LEU A 99 11.86 2.57 -2.80
CA LEU A 99 12.87 3.49 -3.30
C LEU A 99 13.04 4.66 -2.33
N SER A 100 14.28 5.11 -2.18
CA SER A 100 14.56 6.40 -1.58
C SER A 100 14.14 7.52 -2.53
N GLY A 101 13.70 8.67 -2.00
CA GLY A 101 13.30 9.81 -2.84
C GLY A 101 14.42 10.29 -3.78
N LYS A 102 15.69 10.03 -3.45
CA LYS A 102 16.83 10.33 -4.32
C LYS A 102 16.96 9.35 -5.49
N GLN A 103 16.68 8.05 -5.26
CA GLN A 103 16.66 7.03 -6.30
C GLN A 103 15.49 7.27 -7.27
N THR A 104 14.27 7.44 -6.75
CA THR A 104 13.05 7.68 -7.56
C THR A 104 13.28 8.79 -8.59
N ASN A 105 13.80 9.91 -8.10
CA ASN A 105 14.18 11.08 -8.87
C ASN A 105 15.20 10.84 -9.98
N ILE A 106 16.31 10.16 -9.66
CA ILE A 106 17.36 9.87 -10.65
C ILE A 106 16.81 8.95 -11.73
N ILE A 107 16.01 7.96 -11.34
CA ILE A 107 15.39 7.00 -12.26
C ILE A 107 14.35 7.72 -13.13
N GLU A 108 13.54 8.60 -12.56
CA GLU A 108 12.52 9.38 -13.29
C GLU A 108 13.14 10.37 -14.28
N GLU A 109 14.24 11.04 -13.93
CA GLU A 109 14.99 11.90 -14.86
C GLU A 109 15.63 11.10 -16.00
N PHE A 110 16.08 9.87 -15.71
CA PHE A 110 16.70 9.00 -16.70
C PHE A 110 15.68 8.36 -17.66
N LEU A 111 14.61 7.77 -17.11
CA LEU A 111 13.61 7.01 -17.87
C LEU A 111 12.46 7.87 -18.41
N LYS A 112 12.25 9.09 -17.89
CA LYS A 112 11.18 10.04 -18.28
C LYS A 112 9.76 9.48 -18.17
N VAL A 113 9.57 8.46 -17.34
CA VAL A 113 8.28 7.83 -17.05
C VAL A 113 8.03 7.83 -15.55
N LYS A 114 6.76 7.69 -15.15
CA LYS A 114 6.37 7.70 -13.74
C LYS A 114 6.98 6.49 -13.03
N ILE A 115 7.64 6.73 -11.91
CA ILE A 115 8.25 5.67 -11.07
C ILE A 115 7.40 5.47 -9.83
N VAL A 116 7.00 4.23 -9.59
CA VAL A 116 6.24 3.81 -8.40
C VAL A 116 6.98 2.66 -7.74
N ASP A 117 7.00 2.65 -6.42
CA ASP A 117 7.46 1.51 -5.64
C ASP A 117 6.28 0.75 -5.02
N ARG A 118 6.57 -0.43 -4.50
CA ARG A 118 5.58 -1.31 -3.90
C ARG A 118 4.76 -0.63 -2.81
N SER A 119 5.40 0.14 -1.92
CA SER A 119 4.69 0.85 -0.86
C SER A 119 3.71 1.89 -1.40
N SER A 120 4.12 2.70 -2.37
CA SER A 120 3.24 3.68 -3.01
C SER A 120 2.08 2.99 -3.74
N LEU A 121 2.35 1.89 -4.44
CA LEU A 121 1.31 1.12 -5.14
C LEU A 121 0.24 0.58 -4.18
N ILE A 122 0.67 0.00 -3.04
CA ILE A 122 -0.25 -0.49 -2.00
C ILE A 122 -1.08 0.67 -1.43
N LEU A 123 -0.46 1.82 -1.14
CA LEU A 123 -1.16 3.00 -0.64
C LEU A 123 -2.20 3.52 -1.64
N ASP A 124 -1.89 3.51 -2.93
CA ASP A 124 -2.82 3.95 -3.99
C ASP A 124 -4.01 2.99 -4.14
N ILE A 125 -3.77 1.68 -4.06
CA ILE A 125 -4.85 0.68 -4.03
C ILE A 125 -5.75 0.97 -2.84
N PHE A 126 -5.20 1.17 -1.65
CA PHE A 126 -6.00 1.49 -0.47
C PHE A 126 -6.75 2.81 -0.57
N ALA A 127 -6.16 3.85 -1.17
CA ALA A 127 -6.83 5.12 -1.37
C ALA A 127 -8.06 4.96 -2.27
N SER A 128 -7.97 4.10 -3.29
CA SER A 128 -9.10 3.76 -4.17
C SER A 128 -10.20 2.96 -3.47
N ARG A 129 -9.84 2.16 -2.45
CA ARG A 129 -10.76 1.28 -1.73
C ARG A 129 -11.36 1.90 -0.48
N ALA A 130 -10.72 2.91 0.11
CA ALA A 130 -11.20 3.57 1.31
C ALA A 130 -12.56 4.25 1.09
N GLN A 131 -13.63 3.64 1.62
CA GLN A 131 -14.99 4.19 1.53
C GLN A 131 -15.33 5.02 2.75
N THR A 132 -15.00 4.53 3.95
CA THR A 132 -15.34 5.21 5.20
C THR A 132 -14.45 6.43 5.45
N ALA A 133 -14.96 7.38 6.24
CA ALA A 133 -14.18 8.54 6.67
C ALA A 133 -12.95 8.14 7.50
N GLN A 134 -13.03 7.03 8.24
CA GLN A 134 -11.92 6.47 9.01
C GLN A 134 -10.84 5.93 8.07
N ALA A 135 -11.18 5.00 7.17
CA ALA A 135 -10.23 4.43 6.23
C ALA A 135 -9.58 5.51 5.36
N LYS A 136 -10.34 6.49 4.87
CA LYS A 136 -9.78 7.63 4.11
C LYS A 136 -8.74 8.40 4.93
N THR A 137 -9.06 8.71 6.19
CA THR A 137 -8.15 9.45 7.07
C THR A 137 -6.90 8.62 7.41
N GLN A 138 -7.01 7.29 7.55
CA GLN A 138 -5.88 6.38 7.76
C GLN A 138 -4.96 6.32 6.55
N VAL A 139 -5.52 6.13 5.36
CA VAL A 139 -4.75 6.08 4.12
C VAL A 139 -4.08 7.42 3.84
N ASP A 140 -4.79 8.53 3.99
CA ASP A 140 -4.21 9.87 3.86
C ASP A 140 -3.04 10.07 4.82
N LEU A 141 -3.19 9.64 6.09
CA LEU A 141 -2.12 9.73 7.07
C LEU A 141 -0.89 8.93 6.63
N ALA A 142 -1.09 7.68 6.20
CA ALA A 142 -0.01 6.81 5.76
C ALA A 142 0.69 7.38 4.51
N GLN A 143 -0.05 7.93 3.54
CA GLN A 143 0.50 8.60 2.37
C GLN A 143 1.34 9.82 2.75
N MET A 144 0.85 10.67 3.66
CA MET A 144 1.62 11.84 4.11
C MET A 144 2.89 11.44 4.87
N GLN A 145 2.82 10.41 5.73
CA GLN A 145 3.99 9.88 6.43
C GLN A 145 5.02 9.28 5.45
N TYR A 146 4.53 8.60 4.40
CA TYR A 146 5.36 8.03 3.35
C TYR A 146 6.06 9.10 2.50
N LEU A 147 5.34 10.17 2.18
CA LEU A 147 5.83 11.27 1.34
C LEU A 147 6.81 12.18 2.09
N LEU A 148 6.59 12.45 3.37
CA LEU A 148 7.38 13.40 4.17
C LEU A 148 8.91 13.20 4.08
N PRO A 149 9.50 11.99 4.23
CA PRO A 149 10.93 11.79 4.07
C PRO A 149 11.41 11.92 2.62
N ARG A 150 10.51 11.81 1.64
CA ARG A 150 10.80 11.81 0.20
C ARG A 150 10.69 13.19 -0.47
N LEU A 151 10.00 14.15 0.15
CA LEU A 151 9.86 15.53 -0.35
C LEU A 151 11.19 16.21 -0.66
N ARG A 152 12.22 16.02 0.18
CA ARG A 152 13.55 16.59 -0.07
C ARG A 152 14.17 16.12 -1.39
N GLY A 153 13.88 14.89 -1.80
CA GLY A 153 14.29 14.38 -3.10
C GLY A 153 13.66 15.24 -4.18
N LEU A 154 12.32 15.23 -4.29
CA LEU A 154 11.54 15.86 -5.37
C LEU A 154 12.00 17.29 -5.73
N TRP A 155 12.34 18.10 -4.73
CA TRP A 155 12.77 19.49 -4.92
C TRP A 155 14.16 19.67 -5.56
N THR A 156 15.06 18.71 -5.44
CA THR A 156 16.39 18.78 -6.09
C THR A 156 16.32 18.85 -7.63
N HIS A 157 15.18 18.43 -8.24
CA HIS A 157 14.93 18.57 -9.68
C HIS A 157 14.34 19.93 -10.05
N LEU A 158 13.49 20.51 -9.20
CA LEU A 158 12.90 21.83 -9.43
C LEU A 158 13.94 22.96 -9.39
N GLU A 159 14.96 22.85 -8.53
CA GLU A 159 16.07 23.83 -8.49
C GLU A 159 16.87 23.86 -9.79
N ARG A 160 17.02 22.72 -10.49
CA ARG A 160 17.74 22.65 -11.78
C ARG A 160 16.93 23.20 -12.95
N GLN A 161 15.61 23.04 -12.93
CA GLN A 161 14.74 23.51 -14.02
C GLN A 161 14.53 25.03 -14.00
N ARG A 162 14.69 25.68 -12.85
CA ARG A 162 14.52 27.13 -12.65
C ARG A 162 15.80 27.97 -12.82
N GLY A 163 16.83 27.43 -13.48
CA GLY A 163 18.15 28.04 -13.73
C GLY A 163 18.23 29.56 -13.53
N GLY A 164 18.81 29.98 -12.41
CA GLY A 164 18.96 31.38 -12.05
C GLY A 164 20.13 31.59 -11.09
N ILE A 165 21.15 32.26 -11.60
CA ILE A 165 22.39 32.66 -10.91
C ILE A 165 22.07 33.34 -9.57
N GLY A 166 22.58 32.78 -8.46
CA GLY A 166 22.73 33.51 -7.20
C GLY A 166 21.67 33.31 -6.10
N MET A 167 20.72 32.40 -6.24
CA MET A 167 19.71 32.14 -5.20
C MET A 167 20.06 30.94 -4.29
N ARG A 168 21.08 31.09 -3.45
CA ARG A 168 21.22 30.24 -2.24
C ARG A 168 20.25 30.79 -1.18
N GLY A 169 19.04 30.24 -1.06
CA GLY A 169 18.10 30.67 -0.02
C GLY A 169 16.61 30.33 -0.23
N PRO A 170 16.00 30.53 -1.42
CA PRO A 170 14.54 30.37 -1.56
C PRO A 170 14.08 28.90 -1.65
N GLY A 171 14.85 28.01 -2.28
CA GLY A 171 14.50 26.58 -2.40
C GLY A 171 14.45 25.86 -1.04
N GLU A 172 15.42 26.10 -0.16
CA GLU A 172 15.42 25.53 1.20
C GLU A 172 14.24 26.03 2.05
N GLN A 173 13.86 27.31 1.91
CA GLN A 173 12.70 27.88 2.60
C GLN A 173 11.38 27.30 2.06
N GLU A 174 11.24 27.11 0.74
CA GLU A 174 10.08 26.47 0.13
C GLU A 174 9.95 25.00 0.58
N ILE A 175 11.07 24.24 0.60
CA ILE A 175 11.09 22.86 1.10
C ILE A 175 10.66 22.78 2.57
N GLU A 176 11.18 23.66 3.44
CA GLU A 176 10.82 23.61 4.86
C GLU A 176 9.37 24.07 5.07
N THR A 177 8.87 24.99 4.25
CA THR A 177 7.45 25.39 4.25
C THR A 177 6.55 24.23 3.87
N ASP A 178 6.85 23.50 2.79
CA ASP A 178 6.11 22.31 2.38
C ASP A 178 6.16 21.20 3.43
N ARG A 179 7.34 20.94 3.98
CA ARG A 179 7.49 19.97 5.08
C ARG A 179 6.67 20.36 6.29
N ARG A 180 6.61 21.65 6.60
CA ARG A 180 5.77 22.16 7.69
C ARG A 180 4.30 21.92 7.39
N ILE A 181 3.82 22.23 6.18
CA ILE A 181 2.44 21.97 5.76
C ILE A 181 2.10 20.48 5.88
N VAL A 182 2.98 19.59 5.41
CA VAL A 182 2.76 18.14 5.50
C VAL A 182 2.78 17.66 6.95
N ARG A 183 3.67 18.18 7.80
CA ARG A 183 3.68 17.87 9.25
C ARG A 183 2.41 18.34 9.94
N ASP A 184 1.93 19.54 9.64
CA ASP A 184 0.71 20.10 10.20
C ASP A 184 -0.50 19.26 9.77
N LYS A 185 -0.53 18.81 8.51
CA LYS A 185 -1.55 17.88 7.99
C LYS A 185 -1.49 16.52 8.69
N ILE A 186 -0.29 15.95 8.90
CA ILE A 186 -0.11 14.72 9.69
C ILE A 186 -0.66 14.90 11.10
N ALA A 187 -0.34 16.00 11.78
CA ALA A 187 -0.82 16.28 13.12
C ALA A 187 -2.36 16.42 13.17
N LEU A 188 -2.96 17.06 12.16
CA LEU A 188 -4.40 17.18 12.01
C LEU A 188 -5.08 15.81 11.80
N LEU A 189 -4.55 14.99 10.88
CA LEU A 189 -5.07 13.66 10.58
C LEU A 189 -4.99 12.72 11.79
N LYS A 190 -3.88 12.76 12.54
CA LYS A 190 -3.73 12.03 13.81
C LYS A 190 -4.79 12.41 14.83
N LYS A 191 -5.00 13.71 15.07
CA LYS A 191 -6.06 14.20 15.98
C LYS A 191 -7.46 13.78 15.52
N LYS A 192 -7.69 13.74 14.21
CA LYS A 192 -8.97 13.30 13.64
C LYS A 192 -9.19 11.80 13.88
N LEU A 193 -8.15 10.98 13.72
CA LEU A 193 -8.20 9.54 14.02
C LEU A 193 -8.45 9.29 15.51
N GLU A 194 -7.78 10.00 16.41
CA GLU A 194 -8.02 9.87 17.86
C GLU A 194 -9.49 10.14 18.23
N LYS A 195 -10.13 11.15 17.60
CA LYS A 195 -11.56 11.43 17.81
C LYS A 195 -12.45 10.30 17.30
N ILE A 196 -12.13 9.74 16.13
CA ILE A 196 -12.87 8.60 15.55
C ILE A 196 -12.72 7.37 16.45
N ASP A 197 -11.51 7.09 16.93
CA ASP A 197 -11.25 5.96 17.82
C ASP A 197 -12.00 6.09 19.15
N LEU A 198 -12.09 7.30 19.72
CA LEU A 198 -12.89 7.55 20.93
C LEU A 198 -14.37 7.24 20.70
N GLN A 199 -14.93 7.66 19.55
CA GLN A 199 -16.32 7.35 19.18
C GLN A 199 -16.54 5.83 19.00
N ASN A 200 -15.59 5.15 18.35
CA ASN A 200 -15.63 3.71 18.14
C ASN A 200 -15.55 2.93 19.46
N ARG A 201 -14.73 3.37 20.42
CA ARG A 201 -14.66 2.76 21.76
C ARG A 201 -16.01 2.84 22.49
N THR A 202 -16.72 3.97 22.38
CA THR A 202 -18.05 4.12 22.99
C THR A 202 -19.09 3.20 22.34
N ARG A 203 -19.07 3.05 21.00
CA ARG A 203 -19.90 2.06 20.30
C ARG A 203 -19.54 0.61 20.67
N ARG A 204 -18.26 0.31 20.89
CA ARG A 204 -17.75 -1.00 21.31
C ARG A 204 -18.15 -1.37 22.74
N LYS A 205 -18.20 -0.41 23.68
CA LYS A 205 -18.65 -0.66 25.07
C LYS A 205 -20.11 -1.12 25.16
N ASN A 206 -20.95 -0.78 24.19
CA ASN A 206 -22.35 -1.25 24.13
C ASN A 206 -22.51 -2.64 23.49
N ARG A 207 -21.42 -3.29 23.05
CA ARG A 207 -21.43 -4.67 22.53
C ARG A 207 -21.03 -5.65 23.64
N GLY A 208 -21.97 -5.95 24.53
CA GLY A 208 -21.79 -6.91 25.63
C GLY A 208 -21.76 -8.39 25.20
N GLN A 209 -21.05 -9.21 25.98
CA GLN A 209 -21.10 -10.68 26.19
C GLN A 209 -21.10 -11.67 24.99
N LEU A 210 -21.03 -11.22 23.75
CA LEU A 210 -20.91 -12.13 22.61
C LEU A 210 -19.43 -12.43 22.31
N ILE A 211 -19.14 -13.71 22.05
CA ILE A 211 -17.83 -14.18 21.58
C ILE A 211 -17.48 -13.44 20.29
N ARG A 212 -16.25 -12.95 20.20
CA ARG A 212 -15.70 -12.22 19.05
C ARG A 212 -14.69 -13.09 18.33
N VAL A 213 -14.95 -13.32 17.05
CA VAL A 213 -14.08 -14.10 16.16
C VAL A 213 -13.60 -13.18 15.05
N ALA A 214 -12.29 -13.10 14.83
CA ALA A 214 -11.72 -12.34 13.71
C ALA A 214 -11.11 -13.27 12.66
N LEU A 215 -11.46 -13.06 11.40
CA LEU A 215 -10.86 -13.76 10.26
C LEU A 215 -9.52 -13.10 9.93
N VAL A 216 -8.42 -13.84 10.02
CA VAL A 216 -7.08 -13.38 9.63
C VAL A 216 -6.50 -14.24 8.51
N GLY A 217 -5.58 -13.68 7.73
CA GLY A 217 -4.94 -14.42 6.64
C GLY A 217 -4.48 -13.50 5.52
N TYR A 218 -3.75 -14.08 4.57
CA TYR A 218 -3.20 -13.36 3.43
C TYR A 218 -4.29 -12.71 2.58
N THR A 219 -3.96 -11.70 1.80
CA THR A 219 -4.90 -11.11 0.83
C THR A 219 -5.36 -12.18 -0.17
N ASN A 220 -6.62 -12.08 -0.60
CA ASN A 220 -7.22 -12.99 -1.59
C ASN A 220 -7.40 -14.48 -1.18
N VAL A 221 -7.15 -14.88 0.07
CA VAL A 221 -7.38 -16.27 0.55
C VAL A 221 -8.86 -16.64 0.77
N GLY A 222 -9.80 -15.76 0.40
CA GLY A 222 -11.23 -16.01 0.55
C GLY A 222 -11.86 -15.64 1.91
N LYS A 223 -11.22 -14.80 2.73
CA LYS A 223 -11.78 -14.34 4.03
C LYS A 223 -13.19 -13.74 3.89
N SER A 224 -13.39 -12.81 2.96
CA SER A 224 -14.69 -12.16 2.74
C SER A 224 -15.73 -13.14 2.19
N THR A 225 -15.31 -14.10 1.36
CA THR A 225 -16.16 -15.20 0.89
C THR A 225 -16.63 -16.08 2.05
N LEU A 226 -15.73 -16.41 2.99
CA LEU A 226 -16.06 -17.18 4.18
C LEU A 226 -17.02 -16.41 5.10
N LEU A 227 -16.79 -15.10 5.31
CA LEU A 227 -17.71 -14.23 6.05
C LEU A 227 -19.12 -14.28 5.45
N ASN A 228 -19.25 -14.18 4.12
CA ASN A 228 -20.54 -14.21 3.43
C ASN A 228 -21.30 -15.51 3.63
N LEU A 229 -20.61 -16.62 3.45
CA LEU A 229 -21.18 -17.96 3.61
C LEU A 229 -21.69 -18.17 5.03
N LEU A 230 -20.91 -17.76 6.05
CA LEU A 230 -21.27 -17.92 7.45
C LEU A 230 -22.37 -16.94 7.90
N SER A 231 -22.38 -15.72 7.37
CA SER A 231 -23.33 -14.68 7.76
C SER A 231 -24.59 -14.62 6.89
N LYS A 232 -24.68 -15.43 5.82
CA LYS A 232 -25.73 -15.34 4.78
C LYS A 232 -25.91 -13.92 4.26
N SER A 233 -24.81 -13.20 4.08
CA SER A 233 -24.81 -11.81 3.63
C SER A 233 -24.05 -11.63 2.33
N GLU A 234 -24.35 -10.55 1.60
CA GLU A 234 -23.66 -10.14 0.38
C GLU A 234 -22.56 -9.11 0.71
N VAL A 235 -21.50 -9.49 1.40
CA VAL A 235 -20.27 -8.69 1.45
C VAL A 235 -19.57 -8.79 0.09
N PHE A 236 -19.04 -7.68 -0.39
CA PHE A 236 -18.39 -7.62 -1.69
C PHE A 236 -17.08 -8.44 -1.67
N ALA A 237 -17.04 -9.54 -2.42
CA ALA A 237 -15.85 -10.36 -2.62
C ALA A 237 -15.44 -10.30 -4.10
N GLU A 238 -14.29 -9.67 -4.40
CA GLU A 238 -13.68 -9.64 -5.73
C GLU A 238 -12.34 -10.40 -5.69
N ASN A 239 -11.96 -11.00 -6.81
CA ASN A 239 -10.60 -11.53 -7.02
C ASN A 239 -9.61 -10.37 -7.27
N LYS A 240 -9.38 -9.55 -6.25
CA LYS A 240 -8.48 -8.40 -6.25
C LYS A 240 -7.86 -8.26 -4.85
N LEU A 241 -6.62 -7.77 -4.80
CA LEU A 241 -5.96 -7.53 -3.53
C LEU A 241 -6.70 -6.44 -2.74
N PHE A 242 -6.72 -6.59 -1.41
CA PHE A 242 -7.34 -5.62 -0.51
C PHE A 242 -8.82 -5.32 -0.79
N ALA A 243 -9.58 -6.34 -1.20
CA ALA A 243 -11.03 -6.24 -1.39
C ALA A 243 -11.75 -5.68 -0.15
N THR A 244 -11.22 -5.95 1.05
CA THR A 244 -11.71 -5.43 2.32
C THR A 244 -10.67 -4.58 3.03
N LEU A 245 -10.96 -3.28 3.12
CA LEU A 245 -10.18 -2.31 3.89
C LEU A 245 -10.85 -1.96 5.23
N ASP A 246 -12.18 -1.88 5.21
CA ASP A 246 -13.00 -1.60 6.37
C ASP A 246 -13.38 -2.91 7.08
N THR A 247 -13.19 -2.98 8.40
CA THR A 247 -13.59 -4.13 9.20
C THR A 247 -15.11 -4.30 9.17
N THR A 248 -15.59 -5.43 8.67
CA THR A 248 -17.03 -5.75 8.63
C THR A 248 -17.38 -6.72 9.74
N VAL A 249 -18.19 -6.29 10.70
CA VAL A 249 -18.64 -7.11 11.83
C VAL A 249 -20.07 -7.60 11.60
N ARG A 250 -20.27 -8.91 11.65
CA ARG A 250 -21.59 -9.56 11.50
C ARG A 250 -21.89 -10.46 12.68
N LYS A 251 -23.16 -10.51 13.08
CA LYS A 251 -23.63 -11.51 14.04
C LYS A 251 -23.92 -12.81 13.28
N VAL A 252 -23.22 -13.87 13.65
CA VAL A 252 -23.42 -15.22 13.12
C VAL A 252 -23.97 -16.10 14.24
N VAL A 253 -24.80 -17.07 13.88
CA VAL A 253 -25.33 -18.06 14.82
C VAL A 253 -24.93 -19.43 14.31
N PHE A 254 -24.16 -20.17 15.11
CA PHE A 254 -23.79 -21.55 14.82
C PHE A 254 -24.41 -22.47 15.87
N GLY A 255 -25.31 -23.36 15.45
CA GLY A 255 -26.18 -24.09 16.38
C GLY A 255 -27.02 -23.12 17.21
N SER A 256 -26.83 -23.13 18.53
CA SER A 256 -27.48 -22.24 19.49
C SER A 256 -26.61 -21.07 19.97
N MET A 257 -25.34 -20.99 19.53
CA MET A 257 -24.38 -20.00 20.03
C MET A 257 -24.25 -18.82 19.07
N PRO A 258 -24.66 -17.60 19.47
CA PRO A 258 -24.40 -16.38 18.71
C PRO A 258 -22.98 -15.87 18.96
N PHE A 259 -22.29 -15.45 17.91
CA PHE A 259 -20.99 -14.80 17.98
C PHE A 259 -20.89 -13.66 16.96
N LEU A 260 -19.92 -12.78 17.15
CA LEU A 260 -19.57 -11.72 16.21
C LEU A 260 -18.41 -12.22 15.36
N LEU A 261 -18.59 -12.23 14.04
CA LEU A 261 -17.56 -12.55 13.07
C LEU A 261 -17.11 -11.26 12.38
N SER A 262 -15.83 -10.96 12.46
CA SER A 262 -15.22 -9.76 11.90
C SER A 262 -14.27 -10.15 10.75
N ASP A 263 -14.50 -9.59 9.55
CA ASP A 263 -13.54 -9.68 8.44
C ASP A 263 -12.53 -8.54 8.54
N THR A 264 -11.24 -8.87 8.40
CA THR A 264 -10.14 -7.93 8.57
C THR A 264 -9.42 -7.69 7.25
N VAL A 265 -8.61 -6.64 7.21
CA VAL A 265 -7.70 -6.39 6.10
C VAL A 265 -6.79 -7.61 5.90
N GLY A 266 -6.64 -8.05 4.66
CA GLY A 266 -5.72 -9.13 4.33
C GLY A 266 -4.27 -8.70 4.47
N PHE A 267 -3.44 -9.60 4.99
CA PHE A 267 -2.00 -9.37 5.07
C PHE A 267 -1.34 -9.56 3.71
N ILE A 268 -0.25 -8.83 3.50
CA ILE A 268 0.63 -9.00 2.34
C ILE A 268 2.08 -8.86 2.82
N ARG A 269 3.02 -9.46 2.09
CA ARG A 269 4.45 -9.23 2.34
C ARG A 269 4.84 -7.78 2.07
N LYS A 270 5.90 -7.35 2.75
CA LYS A 270 6.45 -5.98 2.67
C LYS A 270 5.35 -4.92 2.85
N LEU A 271 4.41 -5.15 3.78
CA LEU A 271 3.39 -4.16 4.10
C LEU A 271 4.10 -2.89 4.64
N PRO A 272 3.78 -1.69 4.12
CA PRO A 272 4.45 -0.47 4.56
C PRO A 272 4.26 -0.21 6.06
N THR A 273 5.32 0.13 6.78
CA THR A 273 5.29 0.29 8.25
C THR A 273 4.34 1.41 8.70
N HIS A 274 4.27 2.52 7.95
CA HIS A 274 3.33 3.62 8.20
C HIS A 274 1.86 3.19 8.09
N LEU A 275 1.62 2.15 7.31
CA LEU A 275 0.30 1.60 7.05
C LEU A 275 -0.13 0.69 8.20
N ILE A 276 0.80 -0.10 8.75
CA ILE A 276 0.59 -0.86 9.99
C ILE A 276 0.19 0.09 11.14
N GLU A 277 0.88 1.23 11.28
CA GLU A 277 0.53 2.23 12.28
C GLU A 277 -0.88 2.81 12.09
N SER A 278 -1.26 3.06 10.84
CA SER A 278 -2.56 3.64 10.49
C SER A 278 -3.71 2.63 10.63
N PHE A 279 -3.44 1.34 10.41
CA PHE A 279 -4.37 0.23 10.63
C PHE A 279 -4.38 -0.30 12.06
N LYS A 280 -3.68 0.33 13.01
CA LYS A 280 -3.75 -0.08 14.43
C LYS A 280 -5.18 -0.21 14.94
N SER A 281 -6.09 0.70 14.56
CA SER A 281 -7.47 0.62 15.04
C SER A 281 -8.36 -0.41 14.33
N THR A 282 -8.02 -0.85 13.10
CA THR A 282 -8.67 -2.03 12.48
C THR A 282 -8.08 -3.33 13.02
N LEU A 283 -6.81 -3.32 13.41
CA LEU A 283 -6.10 -4.43 14.05
C LEU A 283 -6.41 -4.54 15.55
N ASP A 284 -6.96 -3.49 16.19
CA ASP A 284 -7.52 -3.59 17.54
C ASP A 284 -8.64 -4.63 17.60
N GLU A 285 -9.40 -4.84 16.52
CA GLU A 285 -10.43 -5.89 16.47
C GLU A 285 -9.81 -7.30 16.56
N VAL A 286 -8.62 -7.49 15.99
CA VAL A 286 -7.83 -8.74 16.09
C VAL A 286 -7.27 -8.92 17.51
N LYS A 287 -6.92 -7.83 18.19
CA LYS A 287 -6.45 -7.89 19.59
C LYS A 287 -7.56 -8.14 20.59
N GLU A 288 -8.74 -7.57 20.34
CA GLU A 288 -9.91 -7.68 21.20
C GLU A 288 -10.77 -8.91 20.90
N SER A 289 -10.43 -9.69 19.87
CA SER A 289 -11.15 -10.93 19.55
C SER A 289 -10.78 -12.04 20.52
N ASP A 290 -11.78 -12.82 20.92
CA ASP A 290 -11.60 -14.00 21.77
C ASP A 290 -11.00 -15.17 20.98
N LEU A 291 -11.20 -15.19 19.65
CA LEU A 291 -10.68 -16.22 18.75
C LEU A 291 -10.22 -15.62 17.42
N LEU A 292 -9.07 -16.11 16.93
CA LEU A 292 -8.58 -15.84 15.59
C LEU A 292 -8.78 -17.06 14.71
N LEU A 293 -9.44 -16.86 13.57
CA LEU A 293 -9.59 -17.89 12.55
C LEU A 293 -8.68 -17.55 11.38
N HIS A 294 -7.57 -18.28 11.27
CA HIS A 294 -6.59 -18.09 10.21
C HIS A 294 -7.02 -18.86 8.95
N VAL A 295 -7.44 -18.12 7.92
CA VAL A 295 -7.79 -18.65 6.61
C VAL A 295 -6.55 -18.74 5.73
N ILE A 296 -6.28 -19.93 5.18
CA ILE A 296 -5.10 -20.25 4.38
C ILE A 296 -5.57 -20.85 3.06
N ASP A 297 -4.98 -20.40 1.95
CA ASP A 297 -5.19 -20.99 0.63
C ASP A 297 -4.14 -22.09 0.37
N ILE A 298 -4.57 -23.36 0.41
CA ILE A 298 -3.71 -24.53 0.19
C ILE A 298 -3.34 -24.69 -1.30
N ALA A 299 -4.11 -24.10 -2.22
CA ALA A 299 -3.78 -24.16 -3.65
C ALA A 299 -2.53 -23.32 -3.98
N HIS A 300 -2.13 -22.40 -3.10
CA HIS A 300 -0.98 -21.56 -3.30
C HIS A 300 0.33 -22.29 -2.95
N PRO A 301 1.30 -22.44 -3.87
CA PRO A 301 2.52 -23.25 -3.65
C PRO A 301 3.34 -22.86 -2.40
N GLN A 302 3.38 -21.56 -2.05
CA GLN A 302 4.09 -21.04 -0.88
C GLN A 302 3.15 -20.66 0.28
N TYR A 303 2.03 -21.38 0.47
CA TYR A 303 1.10 -21.10 1.59
C TYR A 303 1.82 -21.10 2.96
N GLU A 304 2.88 -21.90 3.13
CA GLU A 304 3.70 -21.90 4.35
C GLU A 304 4.39 -20.56 4.64
N ASP A 305 4.90 -19.89 3.60
CA ASP A 305 5.53 -18.58 3.74
C ASP A 305 4.51 -17.46 3.97
N GLN A 306 3.30 -17.61 3.43
CA GLN A 306 2.17 -16.76 3.77
C GLN A 306 1.80 -16.92 5.25
N ILE A 307 1.72 -18.15 5.77
CA ILE A 307 1.47 -18.42 7.20
C ILE A 307 2.55 -17.76 8.06
N LYS A 308 3.83 -17.94 7.72
CA LYS A 308 4.96 -17.31 8.44
C LYS A 308 4.85 -15.79 8.44
N THR A 309 4.47 -15.21 7.29
CA THR A 309 4.30 -13.74 7.15
C THR A 309 3.17 -13.24 8.04
N VAL A 310 1.99 -13.89 7.99
CA VAL A 310 0.84 -13.52 8.84
C VAL A 310 1.22 -13.65 10.32
N ASN A 311 1.79 -14.77 10.74
CA ASN A 311 2.18 -15.01 12.13
C ASN A 311 3.22 -13.99 12.62
N ARG A 312 4.21 -13.65 11.77
CA ARG A 312 5.18 -12.60 12.11
C ARG A 312 4.48 -11.26 12.32
N THR A 313 3.59 -10.86 11.41
CA THR A 313 2.87 -9.60 11.53
C THR A 313 1.93 -9.58 12.74
N LEU A 314 1.22 -10.67 13.04
CA LEU A 314 0.41 -10.79 14.26
C LEU A 314 1.27 -10.61 15.53
N LYS A 315 2.46 -11.23 15.55
CA LYS A 315 3.42 -11.07 16.65
C LYS A 315 3.93 -9.63 16.80
N GLU A 316 4.27 -8.97 15.70
CA GLU A 316 4.66 -7.55 15.69
C GLU A 316 3.54 -6.63 16.20
N LEU A 317 2.29 -7.04 15.98
CA LEU A 317 1.13 -6.34 16.50
C LEU A 317 0.88 -6.60 17.98
N GLY A 318 1.57 -7.55 18.61
CA GLY A 318 1.34 -7.94 20.00
C GLY A 318 0.07 -8.77 20.18
N VAL A 319 -0.38 -9.44 19.12
CA VAL A 319 -1.37 -10.51 19.17
C VAL A 319 -0.57 -11.79 19.40
N ILE A 320 -0.68 -12.36 20.60
CA ILE A 320 0.07 -13.54 21.03
C ILE A 320 -0.96 -14.64 21.34
N ASP A 321 -0.67 -15.87 20.91
CA ASP A 321 -1.44 -17.07 21.26
C ASP A 321 -1.67 -17.22 22.79
#